data_AF-A0A081D8T1-F1
#
_entry.id   AF-A0A081D8T1-F1
#
_cell.length_a   1.000
_cell.length_b   1.000
_cell.length_c   1.000
_cell.angle_alpha   90.00
_cell.angle_beta   90.00
_cell.angle_gamma   90.00
#
_symmetry.space_group_name_H-M   'P 1'
#
loop_
_entity.id
_entity.type
_entity.pdbx_description
1 polymer ?
#
loop_
_entity_poly.entity_id
_entity_poly.type
_entity_poly.pdbx_seq_one_letter_code
_entity_poly.pdbx_strand_id
1 'polypeptide(L)' 'MYVERLTDEELKKDFVDPKYGDFYRNIDAIIEHSYYHLGQIVLIKKALID' A
#
# COMPACT_ATOMS: atom_id res chain seq x y z
N MET A 1 -0.02 2.85 -15.87
CA MET A 1 0.58 3.04 -14.52
C MET A 1 1.76 2.08 -14.34
N TYR A 2 2.75 2.28 -13.45
CA TYR A 2 3.88 1.33 -13.33
C TYR A 2 3.44 -0.07 -12.87
N VAL A 3 2.49 -0.13 -11.94
CA VAL A 3 1.94 -1.40 -11.41
C VAL A 3 1.17 -2.19 -12.46
N GLU A 4 0.39 -1.51 -13.30
CA GLU A 4 -0.42 -2.11 -14.38
C GLU A 4 0.42 -2.88 -15.42
N ARG A 5 1.72 -2.60 -15.51
CA ARG A 5 2.63 -3.27 -16.45
C ARG A 5 3.28 -4.53 -15.89
N LEU A 6 3.10 -4.83 -14.61
CA LEU A 6 3.67 -6.01 -13.98
C LEU A 6 2.93 -7.27 -14.44
N THR A 7 3.67 -8.32 -14.77
CA THR A 7 3.07 -9.64 -15.04
C THR A 7 2.72 -10.36 -13.72
N ASP A 8 1.85 -11.37 -13.80
CA ASP A 8 1.53 -12.23 -12.65
C ASP A 8 2.76 -12.91 -12.05
N GLU A 9 3.76 -13.21 -12.87
CA GLU A 9 5.02 -13.80 -12.42
C GLU A 9 5.88 -12.79 -11.67
N GLU A 10 5.90 -11.53 -12.12
CA GLU A 10 6.59 -10.45 -11.42
C GLU A 10 5.93 -10.12 -10.09
N LEU A 11 4.60 -10.16 -10.04
CA LEU A 11 3.83 -9.94 -8.82
C LEU A 11 4.13 -10.97 -7.71
N LYS A 12 4.50 -12.20 -8.09
CA LYS A 12 4.82 -13.31 -7.18
C LYS A 12 6.30 -13.41 -6.80
N LYS A 13 7.17 -12.57 -7.36
CA LYS A 13 8.59 -12.55 -6.96
C LYS A 13 8.72 -11.94 -5.58
N ASP A 14 9.70 -12.42 -4.82
CA ASP A 14 10.11 -11.79 -3.57
C ASP A 14 10.33 -10.29 -3.81
N PHE A 15 9.82 -9.49 -2.89
CA PHE A 15 10.21 -8.10 -2.79
C PHE A 15 11.69 -8.00 -2.36
N VAL A 16 12.23 -6.79 -2.21
CA VAL A 16 13.66 -6.50 -1.93
C VAL A 16 14.32 -7.47 -0.93
N ASP A 17 13.62 -7.81 0.15
CA ASP A 17 14.00 -8.86 1.09
C ASP A 17 12.79 -9.80 1.24
N PRO A 18 12.97 -11.15 1.11
CA PRO A 18 11.88 -12.12 1.17
C PRO A 18 11.00 -12.03 2.43
N LYS A 19 11.52 -11.50 3.55
CA LYS A 19 10.71 -11.31 4.76
C LYS A 19 9.56 -10.31 4.59
N TYR A 20 9.59 -9.49 3.54
CA TYR A 20 8.54 -8.53 3.21
C TYR A 20 7.47 -9.09 2.27
N GLY A 21 7.56 -10.38 1.91
CA GLY A 21 6.65 -11.04 0.99
C GLY A 21 6.95 -10.70 -0.47
N ASP A 22 5.99 -11.00 -1.34
CA ASP A 22 6.08 -10.72 -2.78
C ASP A 22 5.67 -9.27 -3.12
N PHE A 23 5.89 -8.87 -4.37
CA PHE A 23 5.48 -7.55 -4.85
C PHE A 23 3.98 -7.30 -4.66
N TYR A 24 3.14 -8.34 -4.86
CA TYR A 24 1.70 -8.23 -4.66
C TYR A 24 1.35 -7.86 -3.21
N ARG A 25 1.85 -8.63 -2.23
CA ARG A 25 1.63 -8.38 -0.81
C ARG A 25 2.13 -7.02 -0.37
N ASN A 26 3.28 -6.59 -0.92
CA ASN A 26 3.87 -5.29 -0.61
C ASN A 26 3.01 -4.13 -1.13
N ILE A 27 2.56 -4.21 -2.39
CA ILE A 27 1.67 -3.20 -2.99
C ILE A 27 0.36 -3.09 -2.19
N ASP A 28 -0.25 -4.23 -1.86
CA ASP A 28 -1.48 -4.30 -1.08
C ASP A 28 -1.31 -3.65 0.31
N ALA A 29 -0.21 -3.95 1.00
CA ALA A 29 0.12 -3.33 2.28
C ALA A 29 0.23 -1.79 2.19
N ILE A 30 0.84 -1.27 1.12
CA ILE A 30 0.98 0.17 0.92
C ILE A 30 -0.36 0.83 0.61
N ILE A 31 -1.25 0.16 -0.13
CA ILE A 31 -2.61 0.64 -0.36
C ILE A 31 -3.36 0.74 0.98
N GLU A 32 -3.37 -0.32 1.78
CA GLU A 32 -3.98 -0.32 3.12
C GLU A 32 -3.41 0.78 4.01
N HIS A 33 -2.07 0.91 4.05
CA HIS A 33 -1.38 1.92 4.84
C HIS A 33 -1.72 3.35 4.41
N SER A 34 -1.88 3.57 3.10
CA SER A 34 -2.30 4.87 2.55
C SER A 34 -3.72 5.22 3.01
N TYR A 35 -4.65 4.26 2.98
CA TYR A 35 -6.00 4.47 3.49
C TYR A 35 -6.04 4.66 5.01
N TYR A 36 -5.20 3.95 5.75
CA TYR A 36 -5.05 4.13 7.19
C TYR A 36 -4.64 5.57 7.53
N HIS A 37 -3.61 6.10 6.87
CA HIS A 37 -3.18 7.48 7.06
C HIS A 37 -4.19 8.52 6.57
N LEU A 38 -4.89 8.25 5.46
CA LEU A 38 -5.97 9.11 5.00
C LEU A 38 -7.09 9.20 6.06
N GLY A 39 -7.45 8.07 6.68
CA GLY A 39 -8.41 8.03 7.78
C GLY A 39 -7.97 8.90 8.96
N GLN A 40 -6.69 8.81 9.36
CA GLN A 40 -6.13 9.66 10.42
C GLN A 40 -6.22 11.16 10.07
N ILE A 41 -5.88 11.53 8.84
CA ILE A 41 -5.96 12.92 8.37
C ILE A 41 -7.42 13.42 8.42
N VAL A 42 -8.38 12.61 7.97
CA VAL A 42 -9.81 12.95 8.02
C VAL A 42 -10.27 13.17 9.46
N LEU A 43 -9.86 12.30 10.40
CA LEU A 43 -10.22 12.44 11.81
C LEU A 43 -9.64 13.71 12.44
N ILE A 44 -8.36 13.99 12.20
CA ILE A 44 -7.72 15.23 12.68
C ILE A 44 -8.43 16.45 12.09
N LYS A 45 -8.73 16.45 10.79
CA LYS A 45 -9.43 17.54 10.13
C LYS A 45 -10.80 17.80 10.77
N LYS A 46 -11.57 16.75 11.07
CA LYS A 46 -12.85 16.88 11.77
C LYS A 46 -12.68 17.50 13.15
N ALA A 47 -11.74 17.00 13.95
CA ALA A 47 -11.47 17.50 15.29
C ALA A 47 -10.96 18.96 15.37
N LEU A 48 -10.52 19.55 14.25
CA LEU A 48 -10.07 20.94 14.17
C LEU A 48 -11.12 21.90 13.58
N ILE A 49 -12.13 21.38 12.88
CA ILE A 49 -13.17 22.16 12.21
C ILE A 49 -14.51 22.09 12.96
N ASP A 50 -14.75 20.99 13.67
CA ASP A 50 -15.81 20.84 14.68
C ASP A 50 -15.36 21.42 16.04
#